data_AF-A0A2D9UG68-F1
#
_entry.id   AF-A0A2D9UG68-F1
#
_cell.length_a   1.000
_cell.length_b   1.000
_cell.length_c   1.000
_cell.angle_alpha   90.00
_cell.angle_beta   90.00
_cell.angle_gamma   90.00
#
_symmetry.space_group_name_H-M   'P 1'
#
loop_
_entity.id
_entity.type
_entity.pdbx_description
1 polymer ?
#
loop_
_entity_poly.entity_id
_entity_poly.type
_entity_poly.pdbx_seq_one_letter_code
_entity_poly.pdbx_strand_id
1 'polypeptide(L)'
;MKLLKTLCMLVILLTACNNIGTKKLTPYDAAQQACECMKLSKDSSEDGVQSFKDCNTKTTDMISEYKDDPEWMGKWREELMKILKDCMSE
;
A
#
# COMPACT_ATOMS: atom_id res chain seq x y z
N MET A 1 9.30 39.25 30.46
CA MET A 1 10.01 38.09 29.88
C MET A 1 9.19 36.81 30.07
N LYS A 2 8.08 36.62 29.34
CA LYS A 2 7.30 35.35 29.34
C LYS A 2 6.82 34.94 27.95
N LEU A 3 6.97 35.79 26.93
CA LEU A 3 6.48 35.57 25.56
C LEU A 3 7.47 34.79 24.67
N LEU A 4 8.75 34.72 25.03
CA LEU A 4 9.77 34.04 24.21
C LEU A 4 9.80 32.51 24.37
N LYS A 5 9.22 31.96 25.45
CA LYS A 5 9.23 30.50 25.68
C LYS A 5 8.10 29.77 24.95
N THR A 6 7.00 30.47 24.65
CA THR A 6 5.83 29.87 23.97
C THR A 6 6.07 29.69 22.47
N LEU A 7 6.93 30.50 21.86
CA LEU A 7 7.20 30.44 20.42
C LEU A 7 8.02 29.20 20.02
N CYS A 8 8.95 28.75 20.86
CA CYS A 8 9.80 27.60 20.54
C CYS A 8 9.07 26.25 20.58
N MET A 9 7.97 26.11 21.33
CA MET A 9 7.20 24.86 21.32
C MET A 9 6.31 24.73 20.07
N LEU A 10 5.90 25.84 19.45
CA LEU A 10 5.04 25.79 18.27
C LEU A 10 5.79 25.31 17.01
N VAL A 11 7.09 25.57 16.91
CA VAL A 11 7.91 25.18 15.74
C VAL A 11 8.23 23.68 15.75
N ILE A 12 8.36 23.06 16.93
CA ILE A 12 8.64 21.62 17.05
C ILE A 12 7.39 20.78 16.74
N LEU A 13 6.20 21.30 17.03
CA LEU A 13 4.93 20.64 16.69
C LEU A 13 4.61 20.68 15.18
N LEU A 14 5.15 21.65 14.44
CA LEU A 14 4.97 21.72 12.98
C LEU A 14 5.98 20.86 12.20
N THR A 15 7.15 20.55 12.77
CA THR A 15 8.14 19.67 12.12
C THR A 15 7.90 18.18 12.39
N ALA A 16 7.16 17.83 13.44
CA ALA A 16 6.78 16.44 13.71
C ALA A 16 5.73 15.90 12.72
N CYS A 17 4.88 16.76 12.15
CA CYS A 17 3.87 16.34 11.17
C CYS A 17 4.41 16.18 9.74
N ASN A 18 5.60 16.72 9.43
CA ASN A 18 6.24 16.50 8.12
C ASN A 18 7.02 15.17 8.02
N ASN A 19 7.07 14.39 9.11
CA ASN A 19 7.70 13.08 9.17
C ASN A 19 6.73 11.94 9.54
N ILE A 20 5.42 12.15 9.42
CA ILE A 20 4.49 11.02 9.24
C ILE A 20 4.67 10.59 7.79
N GLY A 21 5.80 9.93 7.53
CA GLY A 21 6.13 9.43 6.21
C GLY A 21 5.01 8.50 5.77
N THR A 22 4.23 8.93 4.79
CA THR A 22 3.54 8.02 3.88
C THR A 22 4.65 7.15 3.30
N LYS A 23 4.88 5.99 3.90
CA LYS A 23 5.83 5.01 3.41
C LYS A 23 5.39 4.74 1.97
N LYS A 24 6.17 5.23 1.00
CA LYS A 24 5.83 5.06 -0.43
C LYS A 24 5.59 3.59 -0.68
N LEU A 25 4.48 3.28 -1.34
CA LEU A 25 4.13 1.90 -1.66
C LEU A 25 5.28 1.28 -2.45
N THR A 26 5.85 0.21 -1.90
CA THR A 26 6.90 -0.52 -2.61
C THR A 26 6.27 -1.53 -3.56
N PRO A 27 6.96 -1.89 -4.66
CA PRO A 27 6.49 -2.95 -5.56
C PRO A 27 6.21 -4.28 -4.84
N TYR A 28 7.02 -4.62 -3.84
CA TYR A 28 6.84 -5.81 -3.01
C TYR A 28 5.54 -5.74 -2.18
N ASP A 29 5.30 -4.62 -1.49
CA ASP A 29 4.09 -4.45 -0.66
C ASP A 29 2.81 -4.54 -1.54
N ALA A 30 2.84 -3.95 -2.74
CA ALA A 30 1.75 -4.05 -3.71
C ALA A 30 1.53 -5.48 -4.23
N ALA A 31 2.62 -6.24 -4.45
CA ALA A 31 2.55 -7.63 -4.87
C ALA A 31 2.01 -8.55 -3.77
N GLN A 32 2.39 -8.32 -2.50
CA GLN A 32 1.78 -9.01 -1.35
C GLN A 32 0.28 -8.73 -1.25
N GLN A 33 -0.14 -7.47 -1.40
CA GLN A 33 -1.56 -7.11 -1.35
C GLN A 33 -2.37 -7.79 -2.45
N ALA A 34 -1.83 -7.88 -3.68
CA ALA A 34 -2.46 -8.61 -4.77
C ALA A 34 -2.59 -10.12 -4.45
N CYS A 35 -1.58 -10.71 -3.81
CA CYS A 35 -1.64 -12.10 -3.33
C CYS A 35 -2.77 -12.31 -2.31
N GLU A 36 -2.90 -11.43 -1.32
CA GLU A 36 -3.98 -11.51 -0.35
C GLU A 36 -5.36 -11.42 -1.02
N CYS A 37 -5.52 -10.57 -2.05
CA CYS A 37 -6.76 -10.55 -2.83
C CYS A 37 -6.99 -11.89 -3.53
N MET A 38 -5.97 -12.51 -4.13
CA MET A 38 -6.13 -13.81 -4.79
C MET A 38 -6.51 -14.93 -3.83
N LYS A 39 -6.06 -14.90 -2.58
CA LYS A 39 -6.52 -15.87 -1.56
C LYS A 39 -8.03 -15.74 -1.32
N LEU A 40 -8.57 -14.51 -1.30
CA LEU A 40 -10.01 -14.27 -1.17
C LEU A 40 -10.81 -14.81 -2.36
N SER A 41 -10.24 -14.81 -3.57
CA SER A 41 -10.93 -15.37 -4.75
C SER A 41 -11.15 -16.89 -4.69
N LYS A 42 -10.51 -17.61 -3.75
CA LYS A 42 -10.79 -19.03 -3.50
C LYS A 42 -12.15 -19.25 -2.84
N ASP A 43 -12.71 -18.23 -2.18
CA ASP A 43 -14.04 -18.26 -1.58
C ASP A 43 -15.10 -17.90 -2.64
N SER A 44 -15.87 -18.91 -3.06
CA SER A 44 -16.93 -18.76 -4.06
C SER A 44 -18.29 -18.32 -3.49
N SER A 45 -18.37 -18.02 -2.18
CA SER A 45 -19.57 -17.42 -1.59
C SER A 45 -19.80 -15.99 -2.09
N GLU A 46 -21.02 -15.47 -1.95
CA GLU A 46 -21.32 -14.08 -2.31
C GLU A 46 -20.44 -13.09 -1.53
N ASP A 47 -20.22 -13.35 -0.24
CA ASP A 47 -19.36 -12.55 0.63
C ASP A 47 -17.87 -12.64 0.22
N GLY A 48 -17.42 -13.84 -0.20
CA GLY A 48 -16.07 -14.07 -0.73
C GLY A 48 -15.82 -13.31 -2.03
N VAL A 49 -16.77 -13.37 -2.96
CA VAL A 49 -16.72 -12.63 -4.23
C VAL A 49 -16.73 -11.11 -3.98
N GLN A 50 -17.52 -10.63 -3.03
CA GLN A 50 -17.55 -9.20 -2.70
C GLN A 50 -16.23 -8.77 -2.06
N SER A 51 -15.69 -9.55 -1.11
CA SER A 51 -14.42 -9.29 -0.46
C SER A 51 -13.25 -9.26 -1.46
N PHE A 52 -13.27 -10.16 -2.45
CA PHE A 52 -12.30 -10.14 -3.54
C PHE A 52 -12.40 -8.86 -4.38
N LYS A 53 -13.61 -8.46 -4.79
CA LYS A 53 -13.84 -7.24 -5.57
C LYS A 53 -13.36 -5.98 -4.85
N ASP A 54 -13.66 -5.88 -3.55
CA ASP A 54 -13.26 -4.75 -2.72
C ASP A 54 -11.74 -4.69 -2.57
N CYS A 55 -11.11 -5.84 -2.30
CA CYS A 55 -9.66 -5.96 -2.23
C CYS A 55 -8.98 -5.58 -3.56
N ASN A 56 -9.49 -6.08 -4.68
CA ASN A 56 -8.94 -5.83 -6.00
C ASN A 56 -9.08 -4.35 -6.39
N THR A 57 -10.22 -3.73 -6.09
CA THR A 57 -10.46 -2.30 -6.34
C THR A 57 -9.47 -1.46 -5.54
N LYS A 58 -9.35 -1.72 -4.23
CA LYS A 58 -8.39 -1.03 -3.35
C LYS A 58 -6.95 -1.17 -3.84
N THR A 59 -6.55 -2.37 -4.26
CA THR A 59 -5.20 -2.63 -4.78
C THR A 59 -4.95 -1.87 -6.07
N THR A 60 -5.95 -1.82 -6.96
CA THR A 60 -5.89 -1.07 -8.22
C THR A 60 -5.73 0.43 -7.96
N ASP A 61 -6.49 0.98 -7.01
CA ASP A 61 -6.39 2.39 -6.63
C ASP A 61 -5.02 2.70 -6.03
N MET A 62 -4.49 1.82 -5.18
CA MET A 62 -3.14 1.97 -4.59
C MET A 62 -2.02 1.98 -5.63
N ILE A 63 -2.09 1.13 -6.66
CA ILE A 63 -1.06 1.08 -7.72
C ILE A 63 -1.26 2.15 -8.79
N SER A 64 -2.44 2.79 -8.85
CA SER A 64 -2.80 3.74 -9.91
C SER A 64 -1.85 4.96 -9.97
N GLU A 65 -1.27 5.35 -8.84
CA GLU A 65 -0.27 6.42 -8.73
C GLU A 65 1.03 6.11 -9.47
N TYR A 66 1.32 4.84 -9.71
CA TYR A 66 2.55 4.36 -10.34
C TYR A 66 2.34 3.85 -11.77
N LYS A 67 1.10 3.93 -12.31
CA LYS A 67 0.75 3.36 -13.61
C LYS A 67 1.61 3.89 -14.77
N ASP A 68 2.06 5.13 -14.65
CA ASP A 68 2.87 5.84 -15.66
C ASP A 68 4.39 5.71 -15.37
N ASP A 69 4.78 5.02 -14.30
CA ASP A 69 6.17 4.68 -13.97
C ASP A 69 6.49 3.25 -14.45
N PRO A 70 7.08 3.09 -15.65
CA PRO A 70 7.35 1.77 -16.21
C PRO A 70 8.38 0.98 -15.41
N GLU A 71 9.31 1.64 -14.71
CA GLU A 71 10.32 0.96 -13.89
C GLU A 71 9.67 0.37 -12.64
N TRP A 72 8.86 1.16 -11.94
CA TRP A 72 8.12 0.69 -10.77
C TRP A 72 7.15 -0.44 -11.14
N MET A 73 6.39 -0.27 -12.22
CA MET A 73 5.45 -1.30 -12.69
C MET A 73 6.15 -2.58 -13.17
N GLY A 74 7.36 -2.46 -13.75
CA GLY A 74 8.21 -3.60 -14.07
C GLY A 74 8.60 -4.39 -12.82
N LYS A 75 9.14 -3.70 -11.82
CA LYS A 75 9.49 -4.30 -10.51
C LYS A 75 8.28 -4.94 -9.82
N TRP A 76 7.11 -4.30 -9.89
CA TRP A 76 5.89 -4.86 -9.30
C TRP A 76 5.49 -6.18 -9.95
N ARG A 77 5.56 -6.28 -11.29
CA ARG A 77 5.30 -7.54 -12.01
C ARG A 77 6.31 -8.62 -11.63
N GLU A 78 7.59 -8.27 -11.48
CA GLU A 78 8.62 -9.23 -11.04
C GLU A 78 8.34 -9.76 -9.63
N GLU A 79 8.04 -8.88 -8.68
CA GLU A 79 7.68 -9.27 -7.31
C GLU A 79 6.38 -10.09 -7.27
N LEU A 80 5.38 -9.71 -8.07
CA LEU A 80 4.12 -10.45 -8.18
C LEU A 80 4.36 -11.88 -8.68
N MET A 81 5.22 -12.08 -9.69
CA MET A 81 5.55 -13.41 -10.19
C MET A 81 6.30 -14.26 -9.16
N LYS A 82 7.18 -13.67 -8.35
CA LYS A 82 7.86 -14.36 -7.25
C LYS A 82 6.84 -14.82 -6.21
N ILE A 83 5.99 -13.92 -5.76
CA ILE A 83 5.03 -14.16 -4.68
C ILE A 83 3.90 -15.10 -5.12
N LEU A 84 3.44 -15.01 -6.37
CA LEU A 84 2.36 -15.85 -6.92
C LEU A 84 2.63 -17.34 -6.77
N LYS A 85 3.88 -17.76 -6.98
CA LYS A 85 4.30 -19.14 -6.84
C LYS A 85 4.04 -19.66 -5.42
N ASP A 86 4.29 -18.83 -4.42
CA ASP A 86 4.12 -19.19 -3.01
C ASP A 86 2.66 -18.99 -2.58
N CYS A 87 2.02 -17.93 -3.07
CA CYS A 87 0.67 -17.52 -2.72
C CYS A 87 -0.41 -18.56 -3.06
N MET A 88 -0.24 -19.28 -4.16
CA MET A 88 -1.21 -20.27 -4.64
C MET A 88 -0.87 -21.71 -4.26
N SER A 89 0.28 -21.94 -3.62
CA SER A 89 0.74 -23.29 -3.26
C SER A 89 0.20 -23.80 -1.92
N GLU A 90 -0.61 -23.00 -1.20
CA GLU A 90 -1.33 -23.40 0.03
C GLU A 90 -2.81 -23.75 -0.23
#